data_AF-A0A7S1V655-F1
#
_entry.id   AF-A0A7S1V655-F1
#
_cell.length_a   1.000
_cell.length_b   1.000
_cell.length_c   1.000
_cell.angle_alpha   90.00
_cell.angle_beta   90.00
_cell.angle_gamma   90.00
#
_symmetry.space_group_name_H-M   'P 1'
#
loop_
_entity.id
_entity.type
_entity.pdbx_description
1 polymer ?
#
loop_
_entity_poly.entity_id
_entity_poly.type
_entity_poly.pdbx_seq_one_letter_code
_entity_poly.pdbx_strand_id
1 'polypeptide(L)'
;GSDGQLHLLNARSSAPPPHSLRLREARAAGFLGTAARMVAVERRSRSRYLYVAQENMLDIGPSLRLARGDVRHRSFADYERLHYMRRGLGPNEVLWAFAGGMSLAEIEARYVPRNSLNNLLSLTFPSTSALFEFRQQVLSQFGVMSTLAYCVASPTPEPSDVRFSGATGELLNMRFRPAISIGEPNGLVT
;
A
#
# COMPACT_ATOMS: atom_id res chain seq x y z
N GLY A 1 0.50 -13.96 22.76
CA GLY A 1 1.72 -13.53 23.45
C GLY A 1 1.49 -13.69 24.94
N SER A 2 2.41 -13.19 25.77
CA SER A 2 2.19 -13.09 27.23
C SER A 2 1.05 -12.14 27.59
N ASP A 3 0.62 -11.30 26.64
CA ASP A 3 -0.52 -10.39 26.69
C ASP A 3 -1.88 -11.04 26.38
N GLY A 4 -1.92 -12.36 26.16
CA GLY A 4 -3.15 -13.08 25.78
C GLY A 4 -3.65 -12.79 24.36
N GLN A 5 -2.94 -12.00 23.57
CA GLN A 5 -3.33 -11.67 22.19
C GLN A 5 -2.68 -12.62 21.17
N LEU A 6 -3.40 -12.92 20.08
CA LEU A 6 -2.82 -13.62 18.94
C LEU A 6 -2.03 -12.63 18.08
N HIS A 7 -0.73 -12.87 17.93
CA HIS A 7 0.13 -12.07 17.05
C HIS A 7 0.47 -12.90 15.82
N LEU A 8 0.05 -12.44 14.65
CA LEU A 8 0.39 -13.07 13.39
C LEU A 8 1.68 -12.47 12.86
N LEU A 9 2.60 -13.31 12.42
CA LEU A 9 3.86 -12.92 11.82
C LEU A 9 3.98 -13.56 10.45
N ASN A 10 4.17 -12.74 9.42
CA ASN A 10 4.38 -13.18 8.06
C ASN A 10 5.88 -13.32 7.81
N ALA A 11 6.35 -14.55 7.68
CA ALA A 11 7.70 -14.86 7.23
C ALA A 11 7.79 -14.66 5.71
N ARG A 12 8.57 -13.67 5.28
CA ARG A 12 8.85 -13.41 3.87
C ARG A 12 10.25 -13.92 3.58
N SER A 13 10.30 -15.06 2.89
CA SER A 13 11.53 -15.57 2.30
C SER A 13 11.65 -15.02 0.89
N SER A 14 12.78 -14.38 0.59
CA SER A 14 13.14 -13.99 -0.77
C SER A 14 14.62 -14.26 -0.98
N ALA A 15 15.05 -14.31 -2.24
CA ALA A 15 16.47 -14.19 -2.56
C ALA A 15 17.05 -12.97 -1.79
N PRO A 16 18.29 -13.06 -1.28
CA PRO A 16 18.89 -11.94 -0.57
C PRO A 16 18.83 -10.70 -1.47
N PRO A 17 18.14 -9.63 -1.06
CA PRO A 17 18.10 -8.41 -1.85
C PRO A 17 19.52 -7.85 -1.99
N PRO A 18 19.85 -7.19 -3.11
CA PRO A 18 21.12 -6.51 -3.28
C PRO A 18 21.40 -5.57 -2.08
N HIS A 19 22.66 -5.45 -1.67
CA HIS A 19 23.04 -4.63 -0.52
C HIS A 19 22.52 -3.18 -0.62
N SER A 20 22.56 -2.60 -1.82
CA SER A 20 22.02 -1.27 -2.12
C SER A 20 20.51 -1.16 -1.86
N LEU A 21 19.75 -2.23 -2.11
CA LEU A 21 18.31 -2.26 -1.86
C LEU A 21 18.00 -2.28 -0.35
N ARG A 22 18.78 -3.03 0.45
CA ARG A 22 18.64 -3.04 1.91
C ARG A 22 18.89 -1.68 2.53
N LEU A 23 19.95 -0.99 2.10
CA LEU A 23 20.26 0.36 2.56
C LEU A 23 19.13 1.34 2.20
N ARG A 24 18.56 1.24 0.99
CA ARG A 24 17.42 2.07 0.58
C ARG A 24 16.17 1.82 1.41
N GLU A 25 15.85 0.55 1.70
CA GLU A 25 14.70 0.19 2.53
C GLU A 25 14.89 0.58 4.00
N ALA A 26 16.11 0.48 4.54
CA ALA A 26 16.42 0.97 5.88
C ALA A 26 16.31 2.50 5.99
N ARG A 27 16.83 3.23 4.99
CA ARG A 27 16.70 4.69 4.90
C ARG A 27 15.25 5.11 4.72
N ALA A 28 14.48 4.37 3.94
CA ALA A 28 13.05 4.54 3.78
C ALA A 28 12.32 4.41 5.12
N ALA A 29 12.59 3.35 5.88
CA ALA A 29 12.01 3.16 7.20
C ALA A 29 12.37 4.30 8.17
N GLY A 30 13.63 4.76 8.17
CA GLY A 30 14.06 5.91 8.96
C GLY A 30 13.37 7.23 8.57
N PHE A 31 13.23 7.48 7.27
CA PHE A 31 12.50 8.63 6.73
C PHE A 31 11.03 8.61 7.15
N LEU A 32 10.34 7.49 6.88
CA LEU A 32 8.95 7.31 7.26
C LEU A 32 8.78 7.46 8.78
N GLY A 33 9.64 6.84 9.59
CA GLY A 33 9.60 6.96 11.04
C GLY A 33 9.75 8.40 11.55
N THR A 34 10.56 9.21 10.86
CA THR A 34 10.69 10.64 11.16
C THR A 34 9.45 11.41 10.74
N ALA A 35 8.93 11.17 9.54
CA ALA A 35 7.68 11.76 9.07
C ALA A 35 6.50 11.44 10.01
N ALA A 36 6.41 10.20 10.49
CA ALA A 36 5.39 9.77 11.46
C ALA A 36 5.43 10.62 12.73
N ARG A 37 6.62 10.85 13.29
CA ARG A 37 6.78 11.71 14.48
C ARG A 37 6.38 13.16 14.19
N MET A 38 6.76 13.71 13.04
CA MET A 38 6.41 15.09 12.67
C MET A 38 4.91 15.27 12.49
N VAL A 39 4.26 14.36 11.76
CA VAL A 39 2.80 14.37 11.56
C VAL A 39 2.06 14.19 12.89
N ALA A 40 2.58 13.36 13.79
CA ALA A 40 1.96 13.11 15.10
C ALA A 40 2.00 14.33 16.05
N VAL A 41 2.98 15.22 15.93
CA VAL A 41 3.08 16.43 16.79
C VAL A 41 2.40 17.66 16.19
N GLU A 42 2.22 17.71 14.87
CA GLU A 42 1.64 18.86 14.18
C GLU A 42 0.13 18.96 14.42
N ARG A 43 -0.33 20.13 14.86
CA ARG A 43 -1.70 20.33 15.36
C ARG A 43 -2.77 20.08 14.28
N ARG A 44 -2.55 20.53 13.04
CA ARG A 44 -3.52 20.37 11.95
C ARG A 44 -3.63 18.90 11.54
N SER A 45 -2.52 18.19 11.51
CA SER A 45 -2.42 16.75 11.22
C SER A 45 -3.18 15.95 12.27
N ARG A 46 -2.97 16.23 13.56
CA ARG A 46 -3.74 15.63 14.65
C ARG A 46 -5.24 15.92 14.55
N SER A 47 -5.63 17.16 14.26
CA SER A 47 -7.06 17.51 14.14
C SER A 47 -7.77 16.81 12.97
N ARG A 48 -7.00 16.32 11.99
CA ARG A 48 -7.48 15.57 10.84
C ARG A 48 -7.18 14.07 10.94
N TYR A 49 -6.71 13.61 12.10
CA TYR A 49 -6.33 12.21 12.35
C TYR A 49 -5.35 11.65 11.30
N LEU A 50 -4.46 12.51 10.78
CA LEU A 50 -3.41 12.09 9.87
C LEU A 50 -2.30 11.40 10.65
N TYR A 51 -1.80 10.30 10.09
CA TYR A 51 -0.63 9.59 10.58
C TYR A 51 0.03 8.87 9.41
N VAL A 52 1.29 8.48 9.60
CA VAL A 52 2.04 7.69 8.63
C VAL A 52 1.96 6.24 9.05
N ALA A 53 1.16 5.45 8.35
CA ALA A 53 1.08 4.02 8.54
C ALA A 53 2.36 3.33 7.99
N GLN A 54 2.94 2.41 8.76
CA GLN A 54 4.18 1.72 8.42
C GLN A 54 4.08 0.23 8.73
N GLU A 55 4.62 -0.59 7.82
CA GLU A 55 4.83 -2.00 8.13
C GLU A 55 6.09 -2.14 8.99
N ASN A 56 5.92 -2.62 10.22
CA ASN A 56 7.05 -3.02 11.05
C ASN A 56 7.61 -4.35 10.52
N MET A 57 8.78 -4.27 9.89
CA MET A 57 9.55 -5.42 9.45
C MET A 57 10.78 -5.61 10.33
N LEU A 58 11.05 -6.86 10.69
CA LEU A 58 12.24 -7.30 11.39
C LEU A 58 13.07 -8.19 10.47
N ASP A 59 14.29 -7.77 10.17
CA ASP A 59 15.27 -8.59 9.47
C ASP A 59 15.80 -9.68 10.43
N ILE A 60 15.60 -10.96 10.09
CA ILE A 60 16.15 -12.10 10.86
C ILE A 60 17.48 -12.57 10.27
N GLY A 61 17.64 -12.41 8.96
CA GLY A 61 18.84 -12.81 8.24
C GLY A 61 18.90 -12.17 6.86
N PRO A 62 19.86 -12.54 5.99
CA PRO A 62 20.02 -11.96 4.65
C PRO A 62 18.80 -12.20 3.73
N SER A 63 18.07 -13.29 3.95
CA SER A 63 17.00 -13.76 3.07
C SER A 63 15.64 -13.89 3.76
N LEU A 64 15.56 -13.57 5.05
CA LEU A 64 14.35 -13.76 5.85
C LEU A 64 13.99 -12.49 6.61
N ARG A 65 12.73 -12.07 6.42
CA ARG A 65 12.10 -10.98 7.15
C ARG A 65 10.82 -11.44 7.81
N LEU A 66 10.57 -10.95 9.01
CA LEU A 66 9.29 -11.07 9.68
C LEU A 66 8.57 -9.74 9.60
N ALA A 67 7.35 -9.75 9.08
CA ALA A 67 6.45 -8.61 9.18
C ALA A 67 5.29 -8.95 10.10
N ARG A 68 4.77 -7.97 10.84
CA ARG A 68 3.51 -8.16 11.53
C ARG A 68 2.41 -8.44 10.51
N GLY A 69 1.82 -9.61 10.58
CA GLY A 69 0.67 -9.97 9.77
C GLY A 69 -0.60 -9.36 10.36
N ASP A 70 -1.47 -8.86 9.49
CA ASP A 70 -2.84 -8.55 9.84
C ASP A 70 -3.76 -9.12 8.75
N VAL A 71 -4.59 -10.09 9.13
CA VAL A 71 -5.54 -10.80 8.24
C VAL A 71 -6.55 -9.83 7.62
N ARG A 72 -6.73 -8.66 8.24
CA ARG A 72 -7.70 -7.66 7.80
C ARG A 72 -7.16 -6.80 6.66
N HIS A 73 -5.87 -6.89 6.36
CA HIS A 73 -5.27 -6.17 5.25
C HIS A 73 -5.43 -6.94 3.93
N ARG A 74 -5.96 -6.24 2.92
CA ARG A 74 -6.08 -6.73 1.54
C ARG A 74 -5.37 -5.77 0.61
N SER A 75 -4.78 -6.27 -0.46
CA SER A 75 -4.19 -5.42 -1.50
C SER A 75 -5.24 -4.93 -2.48
N PHE A 76 -4.96 -3.86 -3.23
CA PHE A 76 -5.82 -3.48 -4.35
C PHE A 76 -5.87 -4.57 -5.43
N ALA A 77 -4.78 -5.32 -5.62
CA ALA A 77 -4.76 -6.48 -6.51
C ALA A 77 -5.75 -7.58 -6.08
N ASP A 78 -5.96 -7.78 -4.77
CA ASP A 78 -6.95 -8.75 -4.28
C ASP A 78 -8.39 -8.31 -4.62
N TYR A 79 -8.67 -7.02 -4.53
CA TYR A 79 -9.98 -6.45 -4.92
C TYR A 79 -10.20 -6.49 -6.42
N GLU A 80 -9.18 -6.18 -7.20
CA GLU A 80 -9.21 -6.31 -8.66
C GLU A 80 -9.49 -7.75 -9.08
N ARG A 81 -8.81 -8.73 -8.48
CA ARG A 81 -9.08 -10.15 -8.75
C ARG A 81 -10.50 -10.57 -8.36
N LEU A 82 -11.00 -10.11 -7.21
CA LEU A 82 -12.39 -10.36 -6.79
C LEU A 82 -13.39 -9.75 -7.77
N HIS A 83 -13.12 -8.55 -8.27
CA HIS A 83 -13.92 -7.89 -9.31
C HIS A 83 -13.98 -8.74 -10.57
N TYR A 84 -12.82 -9.17 -11.08
CA TYR A 84 -12.73 -9.99 -12.29
C TYR A 84 -13.41 -11.35 -12.12
N MET A 85 -13.17 -12.05 -11.01
CA MET A 85 -13.82 -13.33 -10.72
C MET A 85 -15.35 -13.21 -10.69
N ARG A 86 -15.90 -12.15 -10.07
CA ARG A 86 -17.36 -11.92 -10.04
C ARG A 86 -17.97 -11.67 -11.41
N ARG A 87 -17.17 -11.20 -12.37
CA ARG A 87 -17.57 -10.97 -13.76
C ARG A 87 -17.26 -12.15 -14.67
N GLY A 88 -16.71 -13.25 -14.13
CA GLY A 88 -16.30 -14.41 -14.92
C GLY A 88 -15.07 -14.15 -15.81
N LEU A 89 -14.27 -13.12 -15.50
CA LEU A 89 -13.11 -12.74 -16.29
C LEU A 89 -11.88 -13.56 -15.88
N GLY A 90 -11.08 -13.95 -16.88
CA GLY A 90 -9.81 -14.65 -16.68
C GLY A 90 -8.69 -13.72 -16.18
N PRO A 91 -7.61 -14.25 -15.55
CA PRO A 91 -6.53 -13.46 -14.96
C PRO A 91 -5.75 -12.61 -15.99
N ASN A 92 -5.75 -13.01 -17.26
CA ASN A 92 -5.01 -12.34 -18.34
C ASN A 92 -5.92 -11.67 -19.37
N GLU A 93 -7.24 -11.70 -19.19
CA GLU A 93 -8.19 -11.28 -20.23
C GLU A 93 -8.07 -9.79 -20.55
N VAL A 94 -7.86 -8.96 -19.51
CA VAL A 94 -7.61 -7.52 -19.66
C VAL A 94 -6.27 -7.26 -20.36
N LEU A 95 -5.24 -8.04 -20.04
CA LEU A 95 -3.92 -7.92 -20.65
C LEU A 95 -3.97 -8.30 -22.14
N TRP A 96 -4.67 -9.38 -22.50
CA TRP A 96 -4.86 -9.81 -23.88
C TRP A 96 -5.72 -8.83 -24.66
N ALA A 97 -6.74 -8.26 -24.03
CA ALA A 97 -7.56 -7.23 -24.61
C ALA A 97 -6.72 -6.00 -25.00
N PHE A 98 -5.87 -5.54 -24.09
CA PHE A 98 -4.95 -4.43 -24.34
C PHE A 98 -3.90 -4.76 -25.41
N ALA A 99 -3.28 -5.94 -25.32
CA ALA A 99 -2.32 -6.42 -26.32
C ALA A 99 -2.95 -6.60 -27.71
N GLY A 100 -4.26 -6.89 -27.77
CA GLY A 100 -5.06 -6.96 -28.99
C GLY A 100 -5.46 -5.58 -29.56
N GLY A 101 -4.97 -4.49 -28.98
CA GLY A 101 -5.15 -3.13 -29.51
C GLY A 101 -6.32 -2.34 -28.90
N MET A 102 -7.01 -2.86 -27.88
CA MET A 102 -8.00 -2.04 -27.15
C MET A 102 -7.30 -0.88 -26.43
N SER A 103 -7.86 0.32 -26.61
CA SER A 103 -7.46 1.51 -25.88
C SER A 103 -7.75 1.38 -24.39
N LEU A 104 -7.05 2.18 -23.57
CA LEU A 104 -7.31 2.25 -22.14
C LEU A 104 -8.78 2.60 -21.83
N ALA A 105 -9.39 3.49 -22.62
CA ALA A 105 -10.79 3.88 -22.44
C ALA A 105 -11.76 2.71 -22.69
N GLU A 106 -11.49 1.89 -23.70
CA GLU A 106 -12.29 0.68 -23.97
C GLU A 106 -12.11 -0.36 -22.86
N ILE A 107 -10.88 -0.52 -22.34
CA ILE A 107 -10.60 -1.39 -21.21
C ILE A 107 -11.36 -0.95 -19.95
N GLU A 108 -11.32 0.33 -19.61
CA GLU A 108 -12.06 0.90 -18.47
C GLU A 108 -13.57 0.71 -18.64
N ALA A 109 -14.12 1.01 -19.82
CA ALA A 109 -15.55 0.86 -20.06
C ALA A 109 -16.03 -0.60 -19.95
N ARG A 110 -15.22 -1.55 -20.46
CA ARG A 110 -15.61 -2.95 -20.57
C ARG A 110 -15.30 -3.77 -19.32
N TYR A 111 -14.09 -3.65 -18.78
CA TYR A 111 -13.58 -4.54 -17.73
C TYR A 111 -13.57 -3.89 -16.35
N VAL A 112 -13.20 -2.62 -16.23
CA VAL A 112 -13.08 -1.91 -14.94
C VAL A 112 -13.89 -0.61 -14.94
N PRO A 113 -15.24 -0.67 -14.87
CA PRO A 113 -16.05 0.53 -14.75
C PRO A 113 -15.59 1.41 -13.58
N ARG A 114 -15.60 2.73 -13.74
CA ARG A 114 -15.06 3.69 -12.74
C ARG A 114 -15.59 3.52 -11.31
N ASN A 115 -16.79 2.96 -11.15
CA ASN A 115 -17.43 2.74 -9.85
C ASN A 115 -17.21 1.33 -9.26
N SER A 116 -16.36 0.50 -9.86
CA SER A 116 -16.20 -0.92 -9.47
C SER A 116 -15.73 -1.08 -8.03
N LEU A 117 -14.70 -0.35 -7.62
CA LEU A 117 -14.23 -0.38 -6.23
C LEU A 117 -15.31 0.12 -5.27
N ASN A 118 -16.02 1.18 -5.65
CA ASN A 118 -17.08 1.75 -4.83
C ASN A 118 -18.23 0.75 -4.60
N ASN A 119 -18.64 0.05 -5.66
CA ASN A 119 -19.68 -0.96 -5.59
C ASN A 119 -19.26 -2.16 -4.74
N LEU A 120 -18.00 -2.59 -4.84
CA LEU A 120 -17.47 -3.67 -3.99
C LEU A 120 -17.44 -3.29 -2.52
N LEU A 121 -17.01 -2.06 -2.21
CA LEU A 121 -16.99 -1.57 -0.84
C LEU A 121 -18.41 -1.43 -0.28
N SER A 122 -19.38 -0.94 -1.05
CA SER A 122 -20.79 -0.86 -0.62
C SER A 122 -21.40 -2.20 -0.24
N LEU A 123 -20.89 -3.32 -0.80
CA LEU A 123 -21.32 -4.68 -0.43
C LEU A 123 -20.58 -5.24 0.79
N THR A 124 -19.48 -4.61 1.21
CA THR A 124 -18.62 -5.08 2.30
C THR A 124 -18.98 -4.43 3.64
N PHE A 125 -19.44 -3.17 3.62
CA PHE A 125 -19.75 -2.42 4.84
C PHE A 125 -21.22 -2.54 5.24
N PRO A 126 -21.53 -2.68 6.54
CA PRO A 126 -22.90 -2.90 7.03
C PRO A 126 -23.78 -1.65 6.96
N SER A 127 -23.20 -0.45 6.81
CA SER A 127 -23.92 0.80 6.73
C SER A 127 -23.20 1.84 5.87
N THR A 128 -23.95 2.83 5.40
CA THR A 128 -23.42 3.97 4.63
C THR A 128 -22.48 4.83 5.47
N SER A 129 -22.74 5.00 6.77
CA SER A 129 -21.87 5.74 7.69
C SER A 129 -20.53 5.05 7.87
N ALA A 130 -20.50 3.73 8.08
CA ALA A 130 -19.26 2.97 8.19
C ALA A 130 -18.43 3.04 6.90
N LEU A 131 -19.11 2.95 5.75
CA LEU A 131 -18.47 3.13 4.44
C LEU A 131 -17.92 4.56 4.26
N PHE A 132 -18.63 5.57 4.74
CA PHE A 132 -18.19 6.96 4.68
C PHE A 132 -16.93 7.19 5.53
N GLU A 133 -16.92 6.74 6.78
CA GLU A 133 -15.75 6.81 7.67
C GLU A 133 -14.55 6.08 7.07
N PHE A 134 -14.77 4.87 6.54
CA PHE A 134 -13.74 4.13 5.82
C PHE A 134 -13.16 4.94 4.66
N ARG A 135 -14.01 5.55 3.81
CA ARG A 135 -13.55 6.37 2.68
C ARG A 135 -12.76 7.59 3.14
N GLN A 136 -13.20 8.27 4.20
CA GLN A 136 -12.47 9.41 4.76
C GLN A 136 -11.07 8.99 5.21
N GLN A 137 -10.95 7.83 5.86
CA GLN A 137 -9.66 7.31 6.30
C GLN A 137 -8.77 6.93 5.12
N VAL A 138 -9.31 6.19 4.13
CA VAL A 138 -8.56 5.80 2.92
C VAL A 138 -8.05 7.02 2.18
N LEU A 139 -8.88 8.04 1.95
CA LEU A 139 -8.46 9.26 1.26
C LEU A 139 -7.37 10.02 2.02
N SER A 140 -7.52 10.13 3.34
CA SER A 140 -6.54 10.79 4.20
C SER A 140 -5.19 10.07 4.18
N GLN A 141 -5.20 8.74 4.33
CA GLN A 141 -4.00 7.91 4.30
C GLN A 141 -3.35 7.88 2.92
N PHE A 142 -4.16 7.81 1.85
CA PHE A 142 -3.66 7.87 0.48
C PHE A 142 -2.97 9.20 0.20
N GLY A 143 -3.53 10.32 0.69
CA GLY A 143 -2.91 11.64 0.59
C GLY A 143 -1.54 11.68 1.27
N VAL A 144 -1.46 11.25 2.53
CA VAL A 144 -0.19 11.20 3.29
C VAL A 144 0.84 10.31 2.57
N MET A 145 0.44 9.10 2.18
CA MET A 145 1.31 8.15 1.48
C MET A 145 1.83 8.71 0.14
N SER A 146 0.94 9.34 -0.65
CA SER A 146 1.31 9.91 -1.96
C SER A 146 2.25 11.09 -1.83
N THR A 147 2.03 11.97 -0.84
CA THR A 147 2.94 13.09 -0.56
C THR A 147 4.32 12.59 -0.15
N LEU A 148 4.40 11.60 0.74
CA LEU A 148 5.68 11.04 1.17
C LEU A 148 6.41 10.34 0.02
N ALA A 149 5.69 9.59 -0.82
CA ALA A 149 6.24 8.94 -2.00
C ALA A 149 6.81 9.98 -2.98
N TYR A 150 6.06 11.05 -3.22
CA TYR A 150 6.50 12.16 -4.07
C TYR A 150 7.79 12.81 -3.54
N CYS A 151 7.87 13.11 -2.24
CA CYS A 151 9.03 13.76 -1.63
C CYS A 151 10.36 13.02 -1.83
N VAL A 152 10.33 11.70 -2.02
CA VAL A 152 11.52 10.86 -2.18
C VAL A 152 11.64 10.24 -3.58
N ALA A 153 10.80 10.72 -4.51
CA ALA A 153 10.61 10.14 -5.83
C ALA A 153 10.44 8.61 -5.80
N SER A 154 9.70 8.09 -4.81
CA SER A 154 9.43 6.65 -4.76
C SER A 154 8.70 6.23 -6.03
N PRO A 155 9.09 5.12 -6.67
CA PRO A 155 8.35 4.57 -7.79
C PRO A 155 6.88 4.38 -7.43
N THR A 156 6.02 4.52 -8.44
CA THR A 156 4.59 4.22 -8.31
C THR A 156 4.45 2.77 -7.83
N PRO A 157 3.77 2.53 -6.69
CA PRO A 157 3.60 1.19 -6.17
C PRO A 157 2.67 0.39 -7.07
N GLU A 158 2.93 -0.91 -7.20
CA GLU A 158 1.99 -1.82 -7.86
C GLU A 158 0.73 -2.00 -6.98
N PRO A 159 -0.44 -2.34 -7.54
CA PRO A 159 -1.64 -2.61 -6.75
C PRO A 159 -1.48 -3.68 -5.68
N SER A 160 -0.53 -4.61 -5.84
CA SER A 160 -0.17 -5.62 -4.83
C SER A 160 0.67 -5.09 -3.67
N ASP A 161 1.36 -3.97 -3.89
CA ASP A 161 2.25 -3.34 -2.92
C ASP A 161 1.51 -2.36 -2.00
N VAL A 162 0.28 -1.98 -2.33
CA VAL A 162 -0.56 -1.16 -1.48
C VAL A 162 -1.63 -2.02 -0.83
N ARG A 163 -1.59 -2.10 0.50
CA ARG A 163 -2.56 -2.84 1.29
C ARG A 163 -3.42 -1.89 2.10
N PHE A 164 -4.67 -2.24 2.32
CA PHE A 164 -5.52 -1.53 3.25
C PHE A 164 -6.27 -2.46 4.19
N SER A 165 -6.47 -1.98 5.41
CA SER A 165 -7.31 -2.62 6.41
C SER A 165 -8.77 -2.47 6.00
N GLY A 166 -9.46 -3.57 5.72
CA GLY A 166 -10.90 -3.56 5.42
C GLY A 166 -11.77 -3.10 6.60
N ALA A 167 -11.22 -3.07 7.82
CA ALA A 167 -11.94 -2.62 9.01
C ALA A 167 -11.75 -1.11 9.28
N THR A 168 -10.55 -0.58 9.04
CA THR A 168 -10.19 0.78 9.45
C THR A 168 -9.95 1.73 8.28
N GLY A 169 -9.69 1.24 7.07
CA GLY A 169 -9.29 2.08 5.93
C GLY A 169 -7.84 2.58 6.00
N GLU A 170 -7.05 2.09 6.97
CA GLU A 170 -5.60 2.33 7.02
C GLU A 170 -4.94 1.77 5.76
N LEU A 171 -4.01 2.53 5.14
CA LEU A 171 -3.28 2.14 3.94
C LEU A 171 -1.79 1.98 4.25
N LEU A 172 -1.19 0.89 3.79
CA LEU A 172 0.22 0.57 3.91
C LEU A 172 0.84 0.43 2.52
N ASN A 173 1.95 1.13 2.28
CA ASN A 173 2.83 0.85 1.14
C ASN A 173 3.93 -0.12 1.57
N MET A 174 3.81 -1.36 1.10
CA MET A 174 4.69 -2.48 1.44
C MET A 174 6.05 -2.39 0.75
N ARG A 175 6.19 -1.54 -0.27
CA ARG A 175 7.42 -1.37 -1.07
C ARG A 175 7.77 0.10 -1.26
N PHE A 176 7.71 0.88 -0.18
CA PHE A 176 8.19 2.26 -0.21
C PHE A 176 9.71 2.31 -0.43
N ARG A 177 10.15 2.85 -1.58
CA ARG A 177 11.55 2.81 -2.02
C ARG A 177 11.97 4.15 -2.61
N PRO A 178 12.68 5.02 -1.86
CA PRO A 178 13.22 6.28 -2.36
C PRO A 178 14.03 6.05 -3.64
N ALA A 179 13.69 6.69 -4.76
CA ALA A 179 14.52 6.63 -5.98
C ALA A 179 15.74 7.54 -5.88
N ILE A 180 15.62 8.65 -5.14
CA ILE A 180 16.73 9.54 -4.84
C ILE A 180 17.63 8.88 -3.77
N SER A 181 18.94 8.87 -3.99
CA SER A 181 19.92 8.50 -2.96
C SER A 181 19.87 9.49 -1.80
N ILE A 182 19.03 9.23 -0.80
CA ILE A 182 19.01 10.03 0.44
C ILE A 182 20.31 9.75 1.20
N GLY A 183 21.24 10.71 1.26
CA GLY A 183 22.41 10.67 2.15
C GLY A 183 23.70 10.05 1.59
N GLU A 184 23.94 10.09 0.27
CA GLU A 184 25.30 9.89 -0.26
C GLU A 184 26.01 11.25 -0.39
N PRO A 185 27.22 11.45 0.17
CA PRO A 185 27.93 12.72 0.10
C PRO A 185 28.31 13.14 -1.33
N ASN A 186 28.23 12.20 -2.29
CA ASN A 186 28.47 12.44 -3.72
C ASN A 186 27.19 12.29 -4.56
N GLY A 187 26.01 12.44 -3.97
CA GLY A 187 24.72 12.20 -4.61
C GLY A 187 24.53 13.05 -5.87
N LEU A 188 24.97 12.53 -7.01
CA LEU A 188 24.58 12.99 -8.33
C LEU A 188 23.08 12.72 -8.44
N VAL A 189 22.30 13.77 -8.21
CA VAL A 189 20.92 13.86 -8.64
C VAL A 189 20.96 13.78 -10.16
N THR A 190 20.53 12.65 -10.71
CA THR A 190 19.93 12.60 -12.04
C THR A 190 18.42 12.57 -11.86
#